data_AF-A0A961XJ44-F1
#
_entry.id   AF-A0A961XJ44-F1
#
_cell.length_a   1.000
_cell.length_b   1.000
_cell.length_c   1.000
_cell.angle_alpha   90.00
_cell.angle_beta   90.00
_cell.angle_gamma   90.00
#
_symmetry.space_group_name_H-M   'P 1'
#
loop_
_entity.id
_entity.type
_entity.pdbx_description
1 polymer ?
#
loop_
_entity_poly.entity_id
_entity_poly.type
_entity_poly.pdbx_seq_one_letter_code
_entity_poly.pdbx_strand_id
1 'polypeptide(L)'
;MTDSFRILASALLLLLLGLVPPAVAQSLDARFQAWLKSDLWPEASRAGVSAARFNEAFAGVSLNLKLPDLVVPGQKPKTPRNQHQAEFGSPGRYFSEKVIGAVVAGGRSRAPNLASTLAAIERKTGVPGRFLLAVWGRESGFGRANIPHDAFEVLATKAFMSSRREMFRRELVAALVMLEKRLVTRAMMKSSWAGALGQPQFLPTSYL
;
A
#
# COMPACT_ATOMS: atom_id res chain seq x y z
N MET A 1 -19.57 70.20 -11.84
CA MET A 1 -20.30 69.22 -11.00
C MET A 1 -20.10 67.78 -11.50
N THR A 2 -18.87 67.39 -11.87
CA THR A 2 -18.62 66.06 -12.48
C THR A 2 -17.35 65.35 -11.98
N ASP A 3 -16.48 66.01 -11.21
CA ASP A 3 -15.22 65.41 -10.73
C ASP A 3 -15.32 64.69 -9.38
N SER A 4 -16.32 65.03 -8.56
CA SER A 4 -16.51 64.41 -7.24
C SER A 4 -16.99 62.95 -7.31
N PHE A 5 -17.58 62.52 -8.44
CA PHE A 5 -18.11 61.16 -8.60
C PHE A 5 -17.06 60.14 -9.03
N ARG A 6 -15.96 60.59 -9.67
CA ARG A 6 -14.87 59.71 -10.13
C ARG A 6 -13.92 59.31 -9.01
N ILE A 7 -13.69 60.20 -8.05
CA ILE A 7 -12.81 59.94 -6.90
C ILE A 7 -13.45 58.95 -5.91
N LEU A 8 -14.78 58.97 -5.76
CA LEU A 8 -15.53 58.01 -4.95
C LEU A 8 -15.58 56.60 -5.54
N ALA A 9 -15.58 56.46 -6.87
CA ALA A 9 -15.55 55.14 -7.53
C ALA A 9 -14.17 54.47 -7.46
N SER A 10 -13.08 55.23 -7.45
CA SER A 10 -11.71 54.70 -7.33
C SER A 10 -11.33 54.30 -5.90
N ALA A 11 -11.92 54.94 -4.88
CA ALA A 11 -11.68 54.60 -3.47
C ALA A 11 -12.36 53.28 -3.05
N LEU A 12 -13.45 52.89 -3.70
CA LEU A 12 -14.16 51.64 -3.41
C LEU A 12 -13.51 50.40 -4.05
N LEU A 13 -12.78 50.57 -5.16
CA LEU A 13 -12.10 49.46 -5.85
C LEU A 13 -10.76 49.08 -5.20
N LEU A 14 -10.11 50.01 -4.49
CA LEU A 14 -8.87 49.76 -3.75
C LEU A 14 -9.10 49.16 -2.36
N LEU A 15 -10.32 49.22 -1.81
CA LEU A 15 -10.66 48.62 -0.52
C LEU A 15 -11.03 47.13 -0.60
N LEU A 16 -11.26 46.60 -1.82
CA LEU A 16 -11.63 45.18 -2.06
C LEU A 16 -10.43 44.25 -2.36
N LEU A 17 -9.22 44.79 -2.47
CA LEU A 17 -7.99 44.01 -2.72
C LEU A 17 -7.27 43.54 -1.44
N GLY A 18 -7.75 43.93 -0.25
CA GLY A 18 -7.05 43.71 1.03
C GLY A 18 -7.48 42.50 1.86
N LEU A 19 -8.48 41.72 1.43
CA LEU A 19 -9.06 40.62 2.23
C LEU A 19 -9.00 39.24 1.56
N VAL A 20 -7.90 38.94 0.87
CA VAL A 20 -7.59 37.54 0.56
C VAL A 20 -6.83 36.98 1.77
N PRO A 21 -7.46 36.19 2.67
CA PRO A 21 -6.72 35.55 3.73
C PRO A 21 -5.59 34.72 3.10
N PRO A 22 -4.38 34.70 3.68
CA PRO A 22 -3.33 33.83 3.17
C PRO A 22 -3.88 32.40 3.12
N ALA A 23 -3.82 31.77 1.96
CA ALA A 23 -4.17 30.37 1.82
C ALA A 23 -3.25 29.57 2.75
N VAL A 24 -3.76 29.19 3.92
CA VAL A 24 -3.00 28.37 4.86
C VAL A 24 -2.79 27.02 4.18
N ALA A 25 -1.55 26.75 3.77
CA ALA A 25 -1.19 25.47 3.19
C ALA A 25 -1.53 24.38 4.22
N GLN A 26 -2.51 23.54 3.90
CA GLN A 26 -2.90 22.43 4.77
C GLN A 26 -1.69 21.50 5.00
N SER A 27 -1.55 21.02 6.24
CA SER A 27 -0.52 20.02 6.57
C SER A 27 -0.67 18.77 5.69
N LEU A 28 0.41 18.01 5.51
CA LEU A 28 0.36 16.77 4.74
C LEU A 28 -0.66 15.77 5.33
N ASP A 29 -0.73 15.70 6.66
CA ASP A 29 -1.71 14.86 7.34
C ASP A 29 -3.15 15.35 7.12
N ALA A 30 -3.40 16.67 7.16
CA ALA A 30 -4.72 17.21 6.88
C ALA A 30 -5.17 16.88 5.44
N ARG A 31 -4.26 16.99 4.47
CA ARG A 31 -4.51 16.60 3.07
C ARG A 31 -4.78 15.10 2.93
N PHE A 32 -4.04 14.26 3.66
CA PHE A 32 -4.26 12.81 3.66
C PHE A 32 -5.62 12.44 4.26
N GLN A 33 -6.00 13.05 5.39
CA GLN A 33 -7.30 12.83 6.01
C GLN A 33 -8.46 13.33 5.13
N ALA A 34 -8.28 14.45 4.44
CA ALA A 34 -9.24 14.93 3.44
C ALA A 34 -9.35 13.95 2.27
N TRP A 35 -8.23 13.43 1.76
CA TRP A 35 -8.20 12.43 0.70
C TRP A 35 -8.92 11.13 1.09
N LEU A 36 -8.72 10.62 2.31
CA LEU A 36 -9.44 9.44 2.80
C LEU A 36 -10.96 9.63 2.73
N LYS A 37 -11.45 10.81 3.14
CA LYS A 37 -12.89 11.11 3.23
C LYS A 37 -13.54 11.47 1.90
N SER A 38 -12.85 12.28 1.10
CA SER A 38 -13.45 12.89 -0.09
C SER A 38 -13.12 12.14 -1.38
N ASP A 39 -12.07 11.33 -1.38
CA ASP A 39 -11.57 10.65 -2.59
C ASP A 39 -11.63 9.12 -2.43
N LEU A 40 -11.02 8.56 -1.39
CA LEU A 40 -11.01 7.10 -1.19
C LEU A 40 -12.38 6.55 -0.74
N TRP A 41 -13.04 7.20 0.22
CA TRP A 41 -14.30 6.71 0.80
C TRP A 41 -15.40 6.46 -0.24
N PRO A 42 -15.70 7.35 -1.20
CA PRO A 42 -16.70 7.07 -2.23
C PRO A 42 -16.42 5.79 -3.03
N GLU A 43 -15.15 5.49 -3.30
CA GLU A 43 -14.75 4.27 -4.00
C GLU A 43 -14.94 3.02 -3.13
N ALA A 44 -14.47 3.06 -1.88
CA ALA A 44 -14.66 1.98 -0.91
C ALA A 44 -16.15 1.69 -0.65
N SER A 45 -16.96 2.74 -0.50
CA SER A 45 -18.40 2.64 -0.30
C SER A 45 -19.10 1.97 -1.50
N ARG A 46 -18.74 2.36 -2.74
CA ARG A 46 -19.24 1.69 -3.95
C ARG A 46 -18.82 0.22 -4.04
N ALA A 47 -17.68 -0.14 -3.46
CA ALA A 47 -17.22 -1.53 -3.35
C ALA A 47 -17.93 -2.33 -2.22
N GLY A 48 -18.90 -1.73 -1.53
CA GLY A 48 -19.70 -2.37 -0.49
C GLY A 48 -19.12 -2.25 0.93
N VAL A 49 -18.07 -1.44 1.13
CA VAL A 49 -17.47 -1.23 2.45
C VAL A 49 -18.35 -0.30 3.28
N SER A 50 -18.71 -0.74 4.49
CA SER A 50 -19.47 0.07 5.44
C SER A 50 -18.61 1.17 6.08
N ALA A 51 -19.24 2.26 6.50
CA ALA A 51 -18.54 3.35 7.19
C ALA A 51 -17.88 2.86 8.49
N ALA A 52 -18.51 1.90 9.18
CA ALA A 52 -17.96 1.29 10.39
C ALA A 52 -16.61 0.58 10.10
N ARG A 53 -16.54 -0.23 9.03
CA ARG A 53 -15.31 -0.94 8.64
C ARG A 53 -14.25 -0.02 8.07
N PHE A 54 -14.66 1.01 7.34
CA PHE A 54 -13.73 2.05 6.88
C PHE A 54 -13.08 2.78 8.07
N ASN A 55 -13.88 3.19 9.06
CA ASN A 55 -13.37 3.85 10.26
C ASN A 55 -12.49 2.91 11.10
N GLU A 56 -12.86 1.63 11.24
CA GLU A 56 -12.03 0.61 11.89
C GLU A 56 -10.67 0.44 11.18
N ALA A 57 -10.68 0.39 9.84
CA ALA A 57 -9.47 0.24 9.05
C ALA A 57 -8.46 1.37 9.29
N PHE A 58 -8.95 2.61 9.35
CA PHE A 58 -8.13 3.82 9.48
C PHE A 58 -7.97 4.34 10.91
N ALA A 59 -8.52 3.65 11.92
CA ALA A 59 -8.32 4.01 13.32
C ALA A 59 -6.83 3.99 13.67
N GLY A 60 -6.28 5.15 14.04
CA GLY A 60 -4.87 5.32 14.38
C GLY A 60 -3.89 5.25 13.19
N VAL A 61 -4.39 5.19 11.94
CA VAL A 61 -3.54 5.17 10.75
C VAL A 61 -3.05 6.58 10.41
N SER A 62 -1.75 6.72 10.18
CA SER A 62 -1.10 7.95 9.76
C SER A 62 -0.19 7.68 8.56
N LEU A 63 0.38 8.73 7.95
CA LEU A 63 1.30 8.56 6.83
C LEU A 63 2.64 7.98 7.28
N ASN A 64 3.07 6.91 6.61
CA ASN A 64 4.38 6.32 6.84
C ASN A 64 5.42 6.83 5.83
N LEU A 65 6.01 7.98 6.11
CA LEU A 65 7.00 8.62 5.24
C LEU A 65 8.35 7.88 5.16
N LYS A 66 8.52 6.79 5.92
CA LYS A 66 9.73 5.95 5.90
C LYS A 66 9.67 4.86 4.83
N LEU A 67 8.52 4.68 4.16
CA LEU A 67 8.40 3.70 3.08
C LEU A 67 9.26 4.12 1.88
N PRO A 68 9.87 3.17 1.17
CA PRO A 68 10.55 3.47 -0.08
C PRO A 68 9.55 3.79 -1.20
N ASP A 69 10.06 4.38 -2.27
CA ASP A 69 9.32 4.70 -3.52
C ASP A 69 8.14 5.66 -3.34
N LEU A 70 8.20 6.54 -2.33
CA LEU A 70 7.28 7.65 -2.17
C LEU A 70 7.74 8.85 -3.01
N VAL A 71 6.78 9.48 -3.69
CA VAL A 71 6.92 10.72 -4.44
C VAL A 71 6.25 11.81 -3.63
N VAL A 72 7.00 12.42 -2.71
CA VAL A 72 6.46 13.50 -1.86
C VAL A 72 6.12 14.70 -2.75
N PRO A 73 4.88 15.21 -2.74
CA PRO A 73 4.51 16.41 -3.49
C PRO A 73 5.42 17.59 -3.15
N GLY A 74 6.09 18.15 -4.15
CA GLY A 74 7.02 19.27 -4.00
C GLY A 74 8.49 18.89 -3.82
N GLN A 75 8.84 17.60 -3.78
CA GLN A 75 10.24 17.15 -3.79
C GLN A 75 10.65 16.64 -5.18
N LYS A 76 11.84 17.02 -5.64
CA LYS A 76 12.40 16.49 -6.90
C LYS A 76 12.75 15.00 -6.70
N PRO A 77 12.37 14.11 -7.64
CA PRO A 77 12.75 12.70 -7.57
C PRO A 77 14.27 12.56 -7.41
N LYS A 78 14.73 11.73 -6.48
CA LYS A 78 16.15 11.37 -6.40
C LYS A 78 16.45 10.42 -7.55
N THR A 79 17.11 10.92 -8.60
CA THR A 79 17.67 10.06 -9.65
C THR A 79 18.73 9.15 -9.01
N PRO A 80 18.64 7.82 -9.15
CA PRO A 80 19.68 6.92 -8.68
C PRO A 80 21.02 7.29 -9.33
N ARG A 81 22.07 7.55 -8.54
CA ARG A 81 23.41 7.89 -9.08
C ARG A 81 24.04 6.74 -9.87
N ASN A 82 23.69 5.49 -9.54
CA ASN A 82 24.15 4.29 -10.22
C ASN A 82 22.95 3.55 -10.79
N GLN A 83 22.84 3.53 -12.11
CA GLN A 83 21.81 2.82 -12.83
C GLN A 83 22.26 1.36 -13.04
N HIS A 84 22.13 0.54 -12.00
CA HIS A 84 22.31 -0.91 -12.14
C HIS A 84 20.99 -1.52 -12.60
N GLN A 85 20.94 -1.91 -13.86
CA GLN A 85 19.86 -2.73 -14.38
C GLN A 85 20.10 -4.17 -13.92
N ALA A 86 19.44 -4.57 -12.83
CA ALA A 86 19.61 -5.89 -12.22
C ALA A 86 19.29 -7.04 -13.22
N GLU A 87 18.49 -6.74 -14.23
CA GLU A 87 18.07 -7.62 -15.32
C GLU A 87 19.22 -8.07 -16.23
N PHE A 88 20.33 -7.31 -16.30
CA PHE A 88 21.50 -7.65 -17.14
C PHE A 88 22.67 -8.27 -16.36
N GLY A 89 22.47 -8.60 -15.08
CA GLY A 89 23.47 -9.30 -14.25
C GLY A 89 23.38 -10.82 -14.35
N SER A 90 24.47 -11.53 -14.02
CA SER A 90 24.42 -13.00 -13.91
C SER A 90 23.45 -13.45 -12.81
N PRO A 91 22.57 -14.43 -13.08
CA PRO A 91 21.63 -14.93 -12.07
C PRO A 91 22.30 -15.84 -11.04
N GLY A 92 23.58 -16.22 -11.22
CA GLY A 92 24.26 -17.22 -10.38
C GLY A 92 24.23 -16.89 -8.89
N ARG A 93 24.29 -15.60 -8.52
CA ARG A 93 24.16 -15.17 -7.11
C ARG A 93 22.78 -15.49 -6.53
N TYR A 94 21.72 -15.34 -7.32
CA TYR A 94 20.34 -15.62 -6.93
C TYR A 94 20.12 -17.10 -6.63
N PHE A 95 20.75 -17.99 -7.40
CA PHE A 95 20.63 -19.45 -7.25
C PHE A 95 21.73 -20.09 -6.41
N SER A 96 22.61 -19.29 -5.78
CA SER A 96 23.68 -19.83 -4.95
C SER A 96 23.12 -20.62 -3.76
N GLU A 97 23.82 -21.68 -3.35
CA GLU A 97 23.43 -22.53 -2.21
C GLU A 97 23.21 -21.70 -0.93
N LYS A 98 24.03 -20.66 -0.73
CA LYS A 98 23.89 -19.72 0.38
C LYS A 98 22.52 -19.03 0.41
N VAL A 99 21.89 -18.80 -0.74
CA VAL A 99 20.58 -18.13 -0.87
C VAL A 99 19.43 -19.13 -0.79
N ILE A 100 19.53 -20.29 -1.45
CA ILE A 100 18.40 -21.23 -1.57
C ILE A 100 18.45 -22.41 -0.60
N GLY A 101 19.60 -22.75 -0.03
CA GLY A 101 19.82 -23.96 0.76
C GLY A 101 18.89 -24.06 1.97
N ALA A 102 18.65 -22.94 2.66
CA ALA A 102 17.72 -22.90 3.79
C ALA A 102 16.27 -23.19 3.38
N VAL A 103 15.84 -22.72 2.20
CA VAL A 103 14.50 -23.01 1.65
C VAL A 103 14.40 -24.48 1.26
N VAL A 104 15.42 -25.02 0.59
CA VAL A 104 15.47 -26.44 0.19
C VAL A 104 15.41 -27.36 1.42
N ALA A 105 16.29 -27.13 2.40
CA ALA A 105 16.32 -27.92 3.63
C ALA A 105 15.01 -27.80 4.42
N GLY A 106 14.47 -26.58 4.53
CA GLY A 106 13.21 -26.33 5.25
C GLY A 106 11.97 -26.93 4.56
N GLY A 107 11.97 -27.00 3.23
CA GLY A 107 10.92 -27.67 2.47
C GLY A 107 10.99 -29.19 2.63
N ARG A 108 12.18 -29.77 2.50
CA ARG A 108 12.41 -31.21 2.68
C ARG A 108 12.00 -31.70 4.07
N SER A 109 12.30 -30.95 5.12
CA SER A 109 11.95 -31.34 6.49
C SER A 109 10.45 -31.29 6.79
N ARG A 110 9.70 -30.45 6.07
CA ARG A 110 8.24 -30.29 6.24
C ARG A 110 7.42 -31.24 5.37
N ALA A 111 7.96 -31.66 4.22
CA ALA A 111 7.23 -32.44 3.23
C ALA A 111 6.59 -33.72 3.80
N PRO A 112 7.26 -34.55 4.65
CA PRO A 112 6.65 -35.75 5.21
C PRO A 112 5.44 -35.44 6.10
N ASN A 113 5.59 -34.44 6.98
CA ASN A 113 4.53 -34.05 7.93
C ASN A 113 3.33 -33.39 7.23
N LEU A 114 3.54 -32.80 6.06
CA LEU A 114 2.49 -32.16 5.26
C LEU A 114 1.99 -33.03 4.11
N ALA A 115 2.42 -34.29 4.01
CA ALA A 115 2.19 -35.11 2.82
C ALA A 115 0.70 -35.23 2.46
N SER A 116 -0.17 -35.47 3.46
CA SER A 116 -1.62 -35.56 3.25
C SER A 116 -2.23 -34.24 2.76
N THR A 117 -1.84 -33.12 3.39
CA THR A 117 -2.27 -31.77 3.00
C THR A 117 -1.81 -31.41 1.59
N LEU A 118 -0.54 -31.66 1.27
CA LEU A 118 0.03 -31.39 -0.05
C LEU A 118 -0.67 -32.20 -1.13
N ALA A 119 -0.92 -33.50 -0.89
CA ALA A 119 -1.67 -34.34 -1.81
C ALA A 119 -3.12 -33.86 -1.99
N ALA A 120 -3.78 -33.38 -0.94
CA ALA A 120 -5.13 -32.82 -1.05
C ALA A 120 -5.16 -31.54 -1.88
N ILE A 121 -4.18 -30.65 -1.71
CA ILE A 121 -4.07 -29.42 -2.51
C ILE A 121 -3.75 -29.76 -3.96
N GLU A 122 -2.83 -30.68 -4.21
CA GLU A 122 -2.48 -31.13 -5.56
C GLU A 122 -3.69 -31.73 -6.28
N ARG A 123 -4.50 -32.57 -5.63
CA ARG A 123 -5.76 -33.07 -6.21
C ARG A 123 -6.75 -31.94 -6.54
N LYS A 124 -6.83 -30.92 -5.69
CA LYS A 124 -7.77 -29.81 -5.87
C LYS A 124 -7.33 -28.83 -6.97
N THR A 125 -6.03 -28.60 -7.10
CA THR A 125 -5.48 -27.49 -7.90
C THR A 125 -4.70 -27.94 -9.13
N GLY A 126 -4.29 -29.21 -9.19
CA GLY A 126 -3.34 -29.73 -10.17
C GLY A 126 -1.90 -29.26 -9.95
N VAL A 127 -1.62 -28.47 -8.90
CA VAL A 127 -0.28 -27.94 -8.61
C VAL A 127 0.46 -28.90 -7.69
N PRO A 128 1.62 -29.46 -8.10
CA PRO A 128 2.38 -30.35 -7.25
C PRO A 128 2.83 -29.71 -5.94
N GLY A 129 2.69 -30.43 -4.83
CA GLY A 129 2.94 -29.88 -3.48
C GLY A 129 4.34 -29.30 -3.26
N ARG A 130 5.36 -29.79 -4.00
CA ARG A 130 6.72 -29.26 -3.95
C ARG A 130 6.81 -27.79 -4.39
N PHE A 131 5.96 -27.35 -5.33
CA PHE A 131 5.93 -25.96 -5.77
C PHE A 131 5.36 -25.06 -4.68
N LEU A 132 4.33 -25.53 -3.95
CA LEU A 132 3.81 -24.80 -2.80
C LEU A 132 4.87 -24.60 -1.72
N LEU A 133 5.63 -25.65 -1.39
CA LEU A 133 6.73 -25.54 -0.43
C LEU A 133 7.82 -24.57 -0.91
N ALA A 134 8.17 -24.61 -2.20
CA ALA A 134 9.16 -23.71 -2.76
C ALA A 134 8.72 -22.24 -2.67
N VAL A 135 7.48 -21.93 -3.06
CA VAL A 135 6.91 -20.57 -2.98
C VAL A 135 6.80 -20.14 -1.53
N TRP A 136 6.20 -20.95 -0.66
CA TRP A 136 6.01 -20.59 0.75
C TRP A 136 7.33 -20.35 1.49
N GLY A 137 8.35 -21.19 1.22
CA GLY A 137 9.69 -21.01 1.74
C GLY A 137 10.36 -19.75 1.21
N ARG A 138 10.17 -19.43 -0.08
CA ARG A 138 10.76 -18.24 -0.70
C ARG A 138 10.12 -16.94 -0.21
N GLU A 139 8.81 -16.92 -0.05
CA GLU A 139 8.05 -15.70 0.29
C GLU A 139 8.18 -15.32 1.77
N SER A 140 8.12 -16.29 2.68
CA SER A 140 8.08 -16.00 4.12
C SER A 140 8.95 -16.92 4.97
N GLY A 141 9.82 -17.73 4.37
CA GLY A 141 10.62 -18.70 5.11
C GLY A 141 9.74 -19.68 5.89
N PHE A 142 8.61 -20.10 5.29
CA PHE A 142 7.58 -20.91 5.94
C PHE A 142 6.90 -20.20 7.13
N GLY A 143 6.59 -18.90 6.97
CA GLY A 143 5.95 -18.08 7.99
C GLY A 143 6.88 -17.53 9.08
N ARG A 144 8.20 -17.72 8.96
CA ARG A 144 9.19 -17.19 9.91
C ARG A 144 9.53 -15.72 9.69
N ALA A 145 9.28 -15.21 8.48
CA ALA A 145 9.51 -13.82 8.16
C ALA A 145 8.61 -12.93 9.01
N ASN A 146 9.21 -11.92 9.64
CA ASN A 146 8.45 -10.90 10.35
C ASN A 146 7.75 -9.99 9.34
N ILE A 147 6.45 -9.78 9.50
CA ILE A 147 5.61 -8.91 8.67
C ILE A 147 5.08 -7.80 9.60
N PRO A 148 5.88 -6.75 9.86
CA PRO A 148 5.62 -5.85 10.98
C PRO A 148 4.61 -4.76 10.64
N HIS A 149 4.46 -4.41 9.36
CA HIS A 149 3.74 -3.21 8.97
C HIS A 149 2.23 -3.40 9.03
N ASP A 150 1.54 -2.33 9.37
CA ASP A 150 0.10 -2.23 9.22
C ASP A 150 -0.26 -2.10 7.73
N ALA A 151 -1.10 -2.99 7.22
CA ALA A 151 -1.44 -3.01 5.80
C ALA A 151 -2.20 -1.75 5.34
N PHE A 152 -3.09 -1.20 6.18
CA PHE A 152 -3.83 0.00 5.82
C PHE A 152 -2.92 1.23 5.85
N GLU A 153 -1.97 1.31 6.78
CA GLU A 153 -0.93 2.35 6.78
C GLU A 153 -0.09 2.32 5.50
N VAL A 154 0.42 1.15 5.13
CA VAL A 154 1.29 0.99 3.94
C VAL A 154 0.52 1.29 2.66
N LEU A 155 -0.63 0.64 2.46
CA LEU A 155 -1.40 0.77 1.24
C LEU A 155 -1.97 2.18 1.08
N ALA A 156 -2.45 2.82 2.15
CA ALA A 156 -2.95 4.19 2.09
C ALA A 156 -1.84 5.21 1.84
N THR A 157 -0.68 5.05 2.47
CA THR A 157 0.47 5.92 2.20
C THR A 157 0.89 5.80 0.73
N LYS A 158 0.98 4.58 0.19
CA LYS A 158 1.37 4.36 -1.21
C LYS A 158 0.29 4.78 -2.21
N ALA A 159 -0.99 4.57 -1.89
CA ALA A 159 -2.11 5.05 -2.70
C ALA A 159 -2.14 6.58 -2.76
N PHE A 160 -1.76 7.25 -1.67
CA PHE A 160 -1.74 8.71 -1.61
C PHE A 160 -0.53 9.32 -2.33
N MET A 161 0.68 8.75 -2.20
CA MET A 161 1.90 9.43 -2.66
C MET A 161 2.98 8.57 -3.34
N SER A 162 2.72 7.34 -3.77
CA SER A 162 3.75 6.57 -4.53
C SER A 162 3.81 6.96 -6.01
N SER A 163 4.73 6.36 -6.78
CA SER A 163 4.70 6.44 -8.25
C SER A 163 3.59 5.59 -8.89
N ARG A 164 2.99 4.65 -8.15
CA ARG A 164 1.96 3.71 -8.61
C ARG A 164 0.64 3.85 -7.84
N ARG A 165 0.24 5.10 -7.55
CA ARG A 165 -0.93 5.45 -6.71
C ARG A 165 -2.18 4.66 -7.07
N GLU A 166 -2.54 4.61 -8.35
CA GLU A 166 -3.76 3.92 -8.80
C GLU A 166 -3.73 2.41 -8.57
N MET A 167 -2.55 1.77 -8.69
CA MET A 167 -2.43 0.35 -8.35
C MET A 167 -2.63 0.15 -6.85
N PHE A 168 -1.95 0.91 -6.00
CA PHE A 168 -2.10 0.81 -4.55
C PHE A 168 -3.49 1.21 -4.05
N ARG A 169 -4.18 2.12 -4.74
CA ARG A 169 -5.58 2.47 -4.46
C ARG A 169 -6.49 1.26 -4.67
N ARG A 170 -6.34 0.53 -5.77
CA ARG A 170 -7.08 -0.73 -6.00
C ARG A 170 -6.79 -1.76 -4.92
N GLU A 171 -5.52 -1.93 -4.55
CA GLU A 171 -5.13 -2.83 -3.46
C GLU A 171 -5.73 -2.40 -2.11
N LEU A 172 -5.76 -1.11 -1.82
CA LEU A 172 -6.35 -0.58 -0.58
C LEU A 172 -7.86 -0.83 -0.52
N VAL A 173 -8.58 -0.63 -1.62
CA VAL A 173 -10.01 -0.93 -1.70
C VAL A 173 -10.26 -2.43 -1.52
N ALA A 174 -9.45 -3.28 -2.16
CA ALA A 174 -9.51 -4.73 -1.94
C ALA A 174 -9.25 -5.11 -0.47
N ALA A 175 -8.26 -4.50 0.19
CA ALA A 175 -7.99 -4.70 1.62
C ALA A 175 -9.18 -4.32 2.51
N LEU A 176 -9.87 -3.22 2.19
CA LEU A 176 -11.10 -2.80 2.89
C LEU A 176 -12.24 -3.81 2.68
N VAL A 177 -12.42 -4.32 1.46
CA VAL A 177 -13.42 -5.36 1.14
C VAL A 177 -13.13 -6.67 1.88
N MET A 178 -11.85 -7.07 2.01
CA MET A 178 -11.48 -8.23 2.81
C MET A 178 -11.89 -8.09 4.28
N LEU A 179 -11.68 -6.90 4.86
CA LEU A 179 -12.09 -6.58 6.23
C LEU A 179 -13.62 -6.58 6.37
N GLU A 180 -14.34 -5.99 5.42
CA GLU A 180 -15.81 -5.98 5.38
C GLU A 180 -16.38 -7.40 5.34
N LYS A 181 -15.85 -8.25 4.44
CA LYS A 181 -16.23 -9.67 4.32
C LYS A 181 -15.77 -10.55 5.49
N ARG A 182 -15.10 -9.97 6.50
CA ARG A 182 -14.58 -10.68 7.69
C ARG A 182 -13.62 -11.83 7.34
N LEU A 183 -12.94 -11.73 6.20
CA LEU A 183 -11.94 -12.72 5.76
C LEU A 183 -10.66 -12.64 6.62
N VAL A 184 -10.47 -11.50 7.29
CA VAL A 184 -9.35 -11.18 8.15
C VAL A 184 -9.79 -10.15 9.18
N THR A 185 -9.21 -10.17 10.37
CA THR A 185 -9.44 -9.13 11.38
C THR A 185 -8.54 -7.93 11.11
N ARG A 186 -8.92 -6.74 11.60
CA ARG A 186 -8.09 -5.55 11.48
C ARG A 186 -6.68 -5.72 12.06
N ALA A 187 -6.56 -6.45 13.18
CA ALA A 187 -5.28 -6.72 13.83
C ALA A 187 -4.38 -7.65 12.99
N MET A 188 -4.98 -8.57 12.23
CA MET A 188 -4.26 -9.50 11.35
C MET A 188 -3.87 -8.89 10.00
N MET A 189 -4.35 -7.68 9.67
CA MET A 189 -3.99 -6.95 8.46
C MET A 189 -2.56 -6.41 8.55
N LYS A 190 -1.61 -7.33 8.38
CA LYS A 190 -0.18 -7.07 8.36
C LYS A 190 0.37 -7.24 6.95
N SER A 191 1.35 -6.40 6.61
CA SER A 191 1.96 -6.41 5.28
C SER A 191 3.47 -6.20 5.30
N SER A 192 4.12 -6.55 4.18
CA SER A 192 5.44 -6.02 3.86
C SER A 192 5.37 -4.51 3.64
N TRP A 193 6.53 -3.85 3.58
CA TRP A 193 6.60 -2.43 3.19
C TRP A 193 5.99 -2.14 1.81
N ALA A 194 5.81 -3.17 0.97
CA ALA A 194 5.22 -3.09 -0.37
C ALA A 194 3.71 -3.41 -0.39
N GLY A 195 3.09 -3.68 0.75
CA GLY A 195 1.64 -3.96 0.84
C GLY A 195 1.26 -5.43 0.62
N ALA A 196 2.23 -6.33 0.46
CA ALA A 196 1.99 -7.76 0.34
C ALA A 196 1.60 -8.37 1.69
N LEU A 197 0.53 -9.15 1.71
CA LEU A 197 -0.13 -9.68 2.91
C LEU A 197 0.32 -11.10 3.26
N GLY A 198 0.50 -11.32 4.56
CA GLY A 198 0.64 -12.63 5.17
C GLY A 198 1.78 -13.49 4.61
N GLN A 199 1.72 -14.78 4.91
CA GLN A 199 2.75 -15.73 4.49
C GLN A 199 2.91 -15.92 2.98
N PRO A 200 1.86 -15.85 2.13
CA PRO A 200 2.02 -15.98 0.69
C PRO A 200 2.49 -14.68 0.02
N GLN A 201 2.59 -13.57 0.77
CA GLN A 201 3.01 -12.27 0.24
C GLN A 201 2.15 -11.80 -0.95
N PHE A 202 0.84 -12.05 -0.87
CA PHE A 202 -0.11 -11.64 -1.90
C PHE A 202 -0.55 -10.20 -1.71
N LEU A 203 -0.66 -9.45 -2.80
CA LEU A 203 -1.40 -8.21 -2.75
C LEU A 203 -2.90 -8.50 -2.50
N PRO A 204 -3.66 -7.59 -1.85
CA PRO A 204 -5.06 -7.80 -1.53
C PRO A 204 -5.93 -8.27 -2.71
N THR A 205 -5.74 -7.74 -3.91
CA THR A 205 -6.49 -8.16 -5.11
C THR A 205 -6.18 -9.58 -5.57
N SER A 206 -5.02 -10.14 -5.20
CA SER A 206 -4.70 -11.54 -5.52
C SER A 206 -5.42 -12.54 -4.61
N TYR A 207 -5.97 -12.06 -3.48
CA TYR A 207 -6.75 -12.86 -2.55
C TYR A 207 -8.25 -12.84 -2.88
N LEU A 208 -8.78 -11.67 -3.27
CA LEU A 208 -10.20 -11.46 -3.60
C LEU A 208 -10.57 -11.97 -5.00
#